data_AF-A0A6B2TN48-F1
#
_entry.id   AF-A0A6B2TN48-F1
#
_cell.length_a   1.000
_cell.length_b   1.000
_cell.length_c   1.000
_cell.angle_alpha   90.00
_cell.angle_beta   90.00
_cell.angle_gamma   90.00
#
_symmetry.space_group_name_H-M   'P 1'
#
loop_
_entity.id
_entity.type
_entity.pdbx_description
1 polymer ?
#
loop_
_entity_poly.entity_id
_entity_poly.type
_entity_poly.pdbx_seq_one_letter_code
_entity_poly.pdbx_strand_id
1 'polypeptide(L)'
;VTVTPADEPRVTCEGPGADQVPLDRTNLAVRAAELLAARHGIAPDVHLHIAKDIPVAGGMAGGSADAAGALVACDALWGTGTSRAELIDICAELGSDVPFSLVGGAALGTGRGEKLE
;
A
#
# COMPACT_ATOMS: atom_id res chain seq x y z
N VAL A 1 8.68 -2.81 -0.56
CA VAL A 1 7.83 -3.09 -1.73
C VAL A 1 8.50 -2.50 -2.95
N THR A 2 8.61 -3.28 -4.03
CA THR A 2 9.11 -2.85 -5.34
C THR A 2 7.97 -2.97 -6.35
N VAL A 3 7.84 -1.99 -7.24
CA VAL A 3 6.80 -1.94 -8.28
C VAL A 3 7.47 -1.83 -9.63
N THR A 4 7.04 -2.65 -10.58
CA THR A 4 7.52 -2.63 -11.97
C THR A 4 6.34 -2.75 -12.93
N PRO A 5 6.43 -2.24 -14.18
CA PRO A 5 5.41 -2.47 -15.19
C PRO A 5 5.20 -3.96 -15.47
N ALA A 6 3.97 -4.37 -15.74
CA ALA A 6 3.61 -5.72 -16.15
C ALA A 6 2.50 -5.68 -17.20
N ASP A 7 2.22 -6.82 -17.85
CA ASP A 7 1.09 -6.94 -18.79
C ASP A 7 -0.24 -7.21 -18.08
N GLU A 8 -0.19 -7.70 -16.84
CA GLU A 8 -1.34 -7.95 -15.97
C GLU A 8 -0.96 -7.69 -14.50
N PRO A 9 -1.93 -7.32 -13.64
CA PRO A 9 -1.66 -7.10 -12.22
C PRO A 9 -1.19 -8.39 -11.54
N ARG A 10 -0.01 -8.34 -10.92
CA ARG A 10 0.56 -9.48 -10.20
C ARG A 10 1.18 -9.06 -8.89
N VAL A 11 1.05 -9.89 -7.87
CA VAL A 11 1.77 -9.72 -6.61
C VAL A 11 2.60 -10.96 -6.28
N THR A 12 3.78 -10.74 -5.73
CA THR A 12 4.67 -11.78 -5.21
C THR A 12 5.22 -11.34 -3.87
N CYS A 13 5.58 -12.30 -3.03
CA CYS A 13 6.07 -12.05 -1.69
C CYS A 13 7.25 -12.97 -1.38
N GLU A 14 8.24 -12.46 -0.65
CA GLU A 14 9.35 -13.23 -0.09
C GLU A 14 9.65 -12.80 1.34
N GLY A 15 10.42 -13.61 2.08
CA GLY A 15 10.77 -13.37 3.48
C GLY A 15 9.91 -14.14 4.48
N PRO A 16 10.13 -13.93 5.79
CA PRO A 16 9.41 -14.65 6.84
C PRO A 16 7.89 -14.42 6.79
N GLY A 17 7.12 -15.52 6.80
CA GLY A 17 5.65 -15.48 6.76
C GLY A 17 5.07 -15.12 5.39
N ALA A 18 5.87 -15.08 4.33
CA ALA A 18 5.40 -14.80 2.97
C ALA A 18 4.31 -15.79 2.50
N ASP A 19 4.33 -17.02 2.99
CA ASP A 19 3.32 -18.07 2.77
C ASP A 19 1.93 -17.72 3.34
N GLN A 20 1.86 -16.78 4.28
CA GLN A 20 0.63 -16.30 4.90
C GLN A 20 0.12 -14.99 4.28
N VAL A 21 0.86 -14.41 3.33
CA VAL A 21 0.47 -13.17 2.65
C VAL A 21 -0.42 -13.52 1.45
N PRO A 22 -1.68 -13.02 1.38
CA PRO A 22 -2.52 -13.22 0.20
C PRO A 22 -1.85 -12.67 -1.06
N LEU A 23 -1.80 -13.45 -2.13
CA LEU A 23 -1.22 -13.04 -3.42
C LEU A 23 -2.29 -12.75 -4.48
N ASP A 24 -3.45 -12.29 -4.03
CA ASP A 24 -4.60 -11.94 -4.86
C ASP A 24 -5.08 -10.50 -4.57
N ARG A 25 -6.23 -10.15 -5.13
CA ARG A 25 -6.84 -8.80 -5.02
C ARG A 25 -7.32 -8.46 -3.60
N THR A 26 -7.29 -9.39 -2.65
CA THR A 26 -7.57 -9.10 -1.24
C THR A 26 -6.38 -8.46 -0.54
N ASN A 27 -5.17 -8.55 -1.12
CA ASN A 27 -3.97 -7.92 -0.57
C ASN A 27 -4.07 -6.39 -0.61
N LEU A 28 -3.82 -5.73 0.53
CA LEU A 28 -3.89 -4.28 0.64
C LEU A 28 -2.93 -3.54 -0.32
N ALA A 29 -1.77 -4.10 -0.64
CA ALA A 29 -0.84 -3.53 -1.63
C ALA A 29 -1.43 -3.55 -3.05
N VAL A 30 -2.13 -4.63 -3.42
CA VAL A 30 -2.83 -4.72 -4.71
C VAL A 30 -3.97 -3.71 -4.75
N ARG A 31 -4.78 -3.65 -3.68
CA ARG A 31 -5.87 -2.68 -3.56
C ARG A 31 -5.38 -1.23 -3.62
N ALA A 32 -4.21 -0.93 -3.06
CA ALA A 32 -3.60 0.39 -3.13
C ALA A 32 -3.25 0.80 -4.57
N ALA A 33 -2.62 -0.10 -5.33
CA ALA A 33 -2.34 0.13 -6.74
C ALA A 33 -3.63 0.31 -7.56
N GLU A 34 -4.64 -0.51 -7.33
CA GLU A 34 -5.94 -0.42 -8.02
C GLU A 34 -6.68 0.89 -7.73
N LEU A 35 -6.71 1.34 -6.47
CA LEU A 35 -7.36 2.61 -6.10
C LEU A 35 -6.66 3.79 -6.76
N LEU A 36 -5.33 3.84 -6.72
CA LEU A 36 -4.58 4.91 -7.38
C LEU A 36 -4.80 4.92 -8.89
N ALA A 37 -4.72 3.74 -9.52
CA ALA A 37 -4.97 3.59 -10.95
C ALA A 37 -6.37 4.08 -11.33
N ALA A 38 -7.38 3.72 -10.53
CA ALA A 38 -8.76 4.16 -10.75
C ALA A 38 -8.94 5.68 -10.63
N ARG A 39 -8.23 6.35 -9.69
CA ARG A 39 -8.30 7.82 -9.56
C ARG A 39 -7.73 8.57 -10.76
N HIS A 40 -6.73 8.00 -11.41
CA HIS A 40 -6.05 8.60 -12.56
C HIS A 40 -6.49 8.05 -13.91
N GLY A 41 -7.43 7.09 -13.94
CA GLY A 41 -7.91 6.47 -15.16
C GLY A 41 -6.86 5.61 -15.88
N ILE A 42 -5.94 5.01 -15.12
CA ILE A 42 -4.84 4.17 -15.61
C ILE A 42 -5.17 2.69 -15.35
N ALA A 43 -4.62 1.78 -16.14
CA ALA A 43 -4.72 0.35 -15.87
C ALA A 43 -3.73 -0.06 -14.76
N PRO A 44 -4.14 -0.88 -13.77
CA PRO A 44 -3.28 -1.27 -12.64
C PRO A 44 -2.25 -2.35 -13.02
N ASP A 45 -1.68 -2.28 -14.23
CA ASP A 45 -0.84 -3.32 -14.83
C ASP A 45 0.60 -3.21 -14.30
N VAL A 46 0.76 -3.65 -13.05
CA VAL A 46 2.03 -3.65 -12.33
C VAL A 46 2.30 -4.98 -11.66
N HIS A 47 3.58 -5.33 -11.59
CA HIS A 47 4.08 -6.36 -10.71
C HIS A 47 4.54 -5.74 -9.40
N LEU A 48 3.83 -6.09 -8.32
CA LEU A 48 4.17 -5.77 -6.94
C LEU A 48 5.01 -6.90 -6.33
N HIS A 49 6.22 -6.58 -5.89
CA HIS A 49 7.06 -7.50 -5.14
C HIS A 49 7.23 -7.02 -3.70
N ILE A 50 6.81 -7.84 -2.74
CA ILE A 50 6.84 -7.53 -1.31
C ILE A 50 7.93 -8.39 -0.65
N ALA A 51 9.07 -7.78 -0.32
CA ALA A 51 10.02 -8.38 0.60
C ALA A 51 9.57 -8.08 2.04
N LYS A 52 9.13 -9.11 2.77
CA LYS A 52 8.63 -9.00 4.14
C LYS A 52 9.76 -9.15 5.14
N ASP A 53 10.02 -8.09 5.89
CA ASP A 53 10.77 -8.16 7.15
C ASP A 53 9.87 -7.95 8.38
N ILE A 54 8.71 -7.29 8.21
CA ILE A 54 7.73 -7.10 9.29
C ILE A 54 6.97 -8.42 9.49
N PRO A 55 7.01 -9.01 10.71
CA PRO A 55 6.32 -10.27 11.00
C PRO A 55 4.83 -10.20 10.67
N VAL A 56 4.34 -11.24 9.99
CA VAL A 56 2.91 -11.38 9.69
C VAL A 56 2.12 -11.58 10.98
N ALA A 57 0.96 -10.92 11.09
CA ALA A 57 0.05 -10.97 12.23
C ALA A 57 0.66 -10.62 13.61
N GLY A 58 1.83 -9.96 13.64
CA GLY A 58 2.52 -9.59 14.89
C GLY A 58 2.03 -8.31 15.58
N GLY A 59 0.90 -7.72 15.14
CA GLY A 59 0.40 -6.45 15.68
C GLY A 59 1.19 -5.20 15.25
N MET A 60 2.05 -5.31 14.24
CA MET A 60 2.94 -4.22 13.77
C MET A 60 2.47 -3.54 12.48
N ALA A 61 1.19 -3.70 12.11
CA ALA A 61 0.59 -3.11 10.90
C ALA A 61 1.36 -3.39 9.59
N GLY A 62 2.01 -4.55 9.46
CA GLY A 62 2.87 -4.87 8.31
C GLY A 62 2.16 -4.82 6.97
N GLY A 63 0.89 -5.24 6.88
CA GLY A 63 0.10 -5.13 5.64
C GLY A 63 -0.26 -3.68 5.28
N SER A 64 -0.44 -2.82 6.30
CA SER A 64 -0.67 -1.39 6.11
C SER A 64 0.58 -0.68 5.59
N ALA A 65 1.76 -1.07 6.08
CA ALA A 65 3.04 -0.61 5.56
C ALA A 65 3.26 -1.03 4.10
N ASP A 66 2.92 -2.27 3.76
CA ASP A 66 3.01 -2.75 2.37
C ASP A 66 2.09 -1.95 1.45
N ALA A 67 0.86 -1.64 1.89
CA ALA A 67 -0.08 -0.80 1.14
C ALA A 67 0.42 0.63 0.92
N ALA A 68 0.86 1.30 1.98
CA ALA A 68 1.39 2.66 1.86
C ALA A 68 2.64 2.70 0.95
N GLY A 69 3.52 1.70 1.07
CA GLY A 69 4.69 1.55 0.20
C GLY A 69 4.33 1.30 -1.26
N ALA A 70 3.35 0.42 -1.52
CA ALA A 70 2.85 0.16 -2.87
C ALA A 70 2.23 1.42 -3.50
N LEU A 71 1.43 2.16 -2.74
CA LEU A 71 0.78 3.39 -3.18
C LEU A 71 1.82 4.42 -3.65
N VAL A 72 2.82 4.72 -2.83
CA VAL A 72 3.88 5.68 -3.15
C VAL A 72 4.71 5.22 -4.34
N ALA A 73 5.05 3.93 -4.41
CA ALA A 73 5.83 3.40 -5.52
C ALA A 73 5.06 3.39 -6.84
N CYS A 74 3.75 3.14 -6.83
CA CYS A 74 2.91 3.25 -8.02
C CYS A 74 2.76 4.71 -8.49
N ASP A 75 2.57 5.67 -7.57
CA ASP A 75 2.51 7.10 -7.91
C ASP A 75 3.80 7.57 -8.59
N ALA A 76 4.94 7.12 -8.06
CA ALA A 76 6.26 7.39 -8.64
C ALA A 76 6.44 6.71 -10.01
N LEU A 77 6.02 5.45 -10.16
CA LEU A 77 6.16 4.69 -11.41
C LEU A 77 5.31 5.29 -12.54
N TRP A 78 4.06 5.63 -12.26
CA TRP A 78 3.13 6.19 -13.24
C TRP A 78 3.30 7.69 -13.44
N GLY A 79 4.02 8.37 -12.55
CA GLY A 79 4.25 9.81 -12.63
C GLY A 79 2.95 10.61 -12.46
N THR A 80 2.00 10.09 -11.68
CA THR A 80 0.66 10.69 -11.50
C THR A 80 0.70 12.02 -10.74
N GLY A 81 1.76 12.26 -9.95
CA GLY A 81 1.94 13.53 -9.23
C GLY A 81 0.86 13.76 -8.18
N THR A 82 0.37 12.68 -7.57
CA THR A 82 -0.74 12.72 -6.61
C THR A 82 -0.35 13.54 -5.38
N SER A 83 -1.24 14.43 -4.96
CA SER A 83 -0.96 15.26 -3.79
C SER A 83 -0.85 14.42 -2.52
N ARG A 84 -0.04 14.86 -1.54
CA ARG A 84 0.08 14.16 -0.26
C ARG A 84 -1.27 13.98 0.45
N ALA A 85 -2.16 14.97 0.35
CA ALA A 85 -3.50 14.88 0.94
C ALA A 85 -4.33 13.76 0.29
N GLU A 86 -4.30 13.66 -1.04
CA GLU A 86 -5.02 12.62 -1.76
C GLU A 86 -4.43 11.21 -1.51
N LEU A 87 -3.10 11.09 -1.37
CA LEU A 87 -2.47 9.83 -0.96
C LEU A 87 -2.95 9.39 0.44
N ILE A 88 -3.09 10.34 1.37
CA ILE A 88 -3.64 10.06 2.72
C ILE A 88 -5.11 9.63 2.63
N ASP A 89 -5.92 10.26 1.78
CA ASP A 89 -7.32 9.87 1.57
C ASP A 89 -7.43 8.44 1.03
N ILE A 90 -6.59 8.07 0.05
CA ILE A 90 -6.52 6.68 -0.44
C ILE A 90 -6.12 5.72 0.68
N CYS A 91 -5.13 6.08 1.50
CA CYS A 91 -4.73 5.26 2.64
C CYS A 91 -5.88 5.05 3.62
N ALA A 92 -6.66 6.10 3.93
CA ALA A 92 -7.79 6.00 4.85
C ALA A 92 -8.91 5.09 4.31
N GLU A 93 -9.10 5.02 2.99
CA GLU A 93 -10.03 4.08 2.34
C GLU A 93 -9.58 2.62 2.44
N LEU A 94 -8.27 2.37 2.47
CA LEU A 94 -7.69 1.03 2.59
C LEU A 94 -7.80 0.46 4.01
N GLY A 95 -7.58 1.30 5.02
CA GLY A 95 -7.72 0.94 6.43
C GLY A 95 -7.12 1.96 7.39
N SER A 96 -7.55 1.94 8.65
CA SER A 96 -7.20 2.97 9.64
C SER A 96 -5.71 3.10 9.93
N ASP A 97 -4.93 2.03 9.79
CA ASP A 97 -3.48 2.01 10.10
C ASP A 97 -2.59 2.37 8.90
N VAL A 98 -3.17 2.48 7.69
CA VAL A 98 -2.44 2.77 6.46
C VAL A 98 -1.95 4.22 6.40
N PRO A 99 -2.75 5.25 6.80
CA PRO A 99 -2.28 6.63 6.83
C PRO A 99 -1.01 6.81 7.66
N PHE A 100 -0.93 6.15 8.82
CA PHE A 100 0.25 6.27 9.69
C PHE A 100 1.50 5.70 9.03
N SER A 101 1.33 4.59 8.29
CA SER A 101 2.40 3.96 7.54
C SER A 101 2.93 4.84 6.40
N LEU A 102 2.11 5.74 5.85
CA LEU A 102 2.51 6.74 4.86
C LEU A 102 3.24 7.94 5.48
N VAL A 103 2.78 8.39 6.66
CA VAL A 103 3.33 9.58 7.32
C VAL A 103 4.66 9.28 8.03
N GLY A 104 4.74 8.15 8.76
CA GLY A 104 5.88 7.79 9.59
C GLY A 104 6.07 8.69 10.83
N GLY A 105 7.14 8.44 11.58
CA GLY A 105 7.48 9.24 12.78
C GLY A 105 6.59 8.95 13.99
N ALA A 106 6.18 9.98 14.70
CA ALA A 106 5.20 9.92 15.78
C ALA A 106 4.08 10.92 15.47
N ALA A 107 2.83 10.45 15.55
CA ALA A 107 1.65 11.25 15.23
C ALA A 107 0.54 10.97 16.24
N LEU A 108 -0.34 11.95 16.46
CA LEU A 108 -1.55 11.74 17.23
C LEU A 108 -2.65 11.20 16.31
N GLY A 109 -2.96 9.91 16.48
CA GLY A 109 -4.09 9.29 15.80
C GLY A 109 -5.42 9.64 16.48
N THR A 110 -6.38 10.18 15.74
CA THR A 110 -7.76 10.41 16.20
C THR A 110 -8.76 9.60 15.37
N GLY A 111 -10.03 9.54 15.79
CA GLY A 111 -11.04 8.69 15.16
C GLY A 111 -10.82 7.20 15.46
N ARG A 112 -10.68 6.37 14.41
CA ARG A 112 -10.22 4.98 14.49
C ARG A 112 -8.70 4.86 14.25
N GLY A 113 -7.98 5.97 14.20
CA GLY A 113 -6.55 6.05 13.86
C GLY A 113 -6.30 6.57 12.44
N GLU A 114 -7.33 6.78 11.62
CA GLU A 114 -7.21 7.20 10.23
C GLU A 114 -6.86 8.68 10.05
N LYS A 115 -7.10 9.51 11.07
CA LYS A 115 -6.78 10.94 11.08
C LYS A 115 -5.53 11.19 11.90
N LEU A 116 -4.56 11.87 11.31
CA LEU A 116 -3.25 12.12 11.93
C LEU A 116 -3.01 13.62 12.09
N GLU A 117 -2.62 14.01 13.30
CA GLU A 117 -2.19 15.37 13.69
C GLU A 117 -0.76 15.38 14.24
#